data_AF-A0A7U6KSD0-F1
#
_entry.id   AF-A0A7U6KSD0-F1
#
_cell.length_a   1.000
_cell.length_b   1.000
_cell.length_c   1.000
_cell.angle_alpha   90.00
_cell.angle_beta   90.00
_cell.angle_gamma   90.00
#
_symmetry.space_group_name_H-M   'P 1'
#
loop_
_entity.id
_entity.type
_entity.pdbx_description
1 polymer ?
#
loop_
_entity_poly.entity_id
_entity_poly.type
_entity_poly.pdbx_seq_one_letter_code
_entity_poly.pdbx_strand_id
1 'polypeptide(L)'
;MGMPYKLKAMGFMDAFIPLSNLTLGYTPSDKIGMGEPLPRGVARQWREWCNGAGYIKTAFGKSIHTHFYDALSMPALWLGFSDDDIANSENMDDMIRVFTNMPVEKRFLNPEDFGLNHIGHMRYFSSKTNAKAPELWQMAVDWFSKGE
;
A
#
# COMPACT_ATOMS: atom_id res chain seq x y z
N MET A 1 -11.85 0.87 7.16
CA MET A 1 -10.87 0.36 8.14
C MET A 1 -11.59 -0.15 9.37
N GLY A 2 -11.29 -1.38 9.80
CA GLY A 2 -11.67 -1.80 11.14
C GLY A 2 -10.98 -0.90 12.18
N MET A 3 -11.74 -0.38 13.15
CA MET A 3 -11.22 0.41 14.28
C MET A 3 -9.93 -0.17 14.95
N PRO A 4 -9.72 -1.50 15.02
CA PRO A 4 -8.50 -2.07 15.63
C PRO A 4 -7.22 -1.78 14.84
N TYR A 5 -7.27 -1.82 13.50
CA TYR A 5 -6.06 -1.69 12.69
C TYR A 5 -5.56 -0.24 12.67
N LYS A 6 -6.47 0.73 12.56
CA LYS A 6 -6.11 2.16 12.58
C LYS A 6 -5.38 2.54 13.86
N LEU A 7 -5.85 2.06 15.01
CA LEU A 7 -5.19 2.30 16.31
C LEU A 7 -3.80 1.64 16.36
N LYS A 8 -3.68 0.41 15.87
CA LYS A 8 -2.38 -0.29 15.76
C LYS A 8 -1.41 0.51 14.88
N ALA A 9 -1.87 1.00 13.73
CA ALA A 9 -1.09 1.81 12.81
C ALA A 9 -0.66 3.14 13.46
N MET A 10 -1.57 3.85 14.11
CA MET A 10 -1.25 5.10 14.83
C MET A 10 -0.23 4.86 15.95
N GLY A 11 -0.42 3.83 16.78
CA GLY A 11 0.53 3.49 17.84
C GLY A 11 1.92 3.16 17.28
N PHE A 12 1.97 2.44 16.16
CA PHE A 12 3.23 2.15 15.49
C PHE A 12 3.90 3.40 14.91
N MET A 13 3.16 4.20 14.14
CA MET A 13 3.67 5.39 13.47
C MET A 13 4.07 6.49 14.46
N ASP A 14 3.26 6.76 15.49
CA ASP A 14 3.44 7.93 16.35
C ASP A 14 4.16 7.65 17.68
N ALA A 15 4.16 6.40 18.15
CA ALA A 15 4.86 6.04 19.38
C ALA A 15 6.07 5.14 19.12
N PHE A 16 5.89 4.01 18.43
CA PHE A 16 6.95 3.02 18.27
C PHE A 16 8.12 3.53 17.43
N ILE A 17 7.85 4.07 16.22
CA ILE A 17 8.91 4.58 15.34
C ILE A 17 9.73 5.68 16.03
N PRO A 18 9.15 6.75 16.60
CA PRO A 18 9.94 7.80 17.24
C PRO A 18 10.73 7.29 18.45
N LEU A 19 10.11 6.43 19.28
CA LEU A 19 10.74 5.90 20.49
C LEU A 19 11.92 4.97 20.16
N SER A 20 11.73 4.00 19.26
CA SER A 20 12.79 3.08 18.86
C SER A 20 13.92 3.80 18.14
N ASN A 21 13.62 4.77 17.28
CA ASN A 21 14.65 5.59 16.64
C ASN A 21 15.46 6.42 17.63
N LEU A 22 14.84 6.87 18.74
CA LEU A 22 15.53 7.63 19.78
C LEU A 22 16.42 6.73 20.65
N THR A 23 15.94 5.55 21.04
CA THR A 23 16.62 4.67 22.00
C THR A 23 17.58 3.68 21.37
N LEU A 24 17.24 3.14 20.20
CA LEU A 24 18.01 2.10 19.49
C LEU A 24 18.77 2.65 18.28
N GLY A 25 18.40 3.83 17.78
CA GLY A 25 18.97 4.40 16.55
C GLY A 25 18.42 3.78 15.26
N TYR A 26 17.43 2.88 15.35
CA TYR A 26 16.71 2.26 14.23
C TYR A 26 15.33 1.75 14.71
N THR A 27 14.44 1.38 13.77
CA THR A 27 13.11 0.84 14.07
C THR A 27 13.09 -0.68 13.84
N PRO A 28 12.95 -1.52 14.88
CA PRO A 28 12.84 -2.99 14.73
C PRO A 28 11.39 -3.40 14.43
N SER A 29 10.90 -3.08 13.22
CA SER A 29 9.53 -3.37 12.76
C SER A 29 9.23 -4.86 12.69
N ASP A 30 10.27 -5.69 12.53
CA ASP A 30 10.22 -7.15 12.47
C ASP A 30 9.66 -7.74 13.77
N LYS A 31 10.04 -7.16 14.91
CA LYS A 31 9.63 -7.63 16.25
C LYS A 31 8.14 -7.45 16.52
N ILE A 32 7.44 -6.64 15.73
CA ILE A 32 6.02 -6.33 15.91
C ILE A 32 5.19 -6.62 14.65
N GLY A 33 5.79 -7.29 13.66
CA GLY A 33 5.13 -7.70 12.43
C GLY A 33 4.70 -6.53 11.55
N MET A 34 5.46 -5.43 11.53
CA MET A 34 5.24 -4.26 10.68
C MET A 34 6.31 -4.14 9.57
N GLY A 35 6.80 -5.27 9.07
CA GLY A 35 7.84 -5.35 8.04
C GLY A 35 9.24 -5.53 8.59
N GLU A 36 10.25 -5.29 7.74
CA GLU A 36 11.67 -5.46 8.09
C GLU A 36 12.21 -4.30 8.93
N PRO A 37 13.34 -4.45 9.65
CA PRO A 37 13.96 -3.37 10.41
C PRO A 37 14.31 -2.18 9.51
N LEU A 38 13.97 -0.98 9.95
CA LEU A 38 14.18 0.25 9.18
C LEU A 38 15.26 1.13 9.81
N PRO A 39 16.22 1.65 9.01
CA PRO A 39 17.12 2.70 9.46
C PRO A 39 16.36 3.94 9.91
N ARG A 40 16.90 4.68 10.89
CA ARG A 40 16.23 5.85 11.49
C ARG A 40 15.69 6.86 10.49
N GLY A 41 16.49 7.23 9.49
CA GLY A 41 16.07 8.19 8.45
C GLY A 41 14.90 7.69 7.61
N VAL A 42 14.96 6.41 7.22
CA VAL A 42 13.92 5.74 6.44
C VAL A 42 12.63 5.63 7.24
N ALA A 43 12.70 5.17 8.49
CA ALA A 43 11.52 5.05 9.35
C ALA A 43 10.86 6.41 9.63
N ARG A 44 11.66 7.46 9.84
CA ARG A 44 11.12 8.82 10.01
C ARG A 44 10.39 9.31 8.76
N GLN A 45 11.01 9.16 7.58
CA GLN A 45 10.42 9.58 6.32
C GLN A 45 9.14 8.78 6.01
N TRP A 46 9.17 7.47 6.25
CA TRP A 46 8.01 6.62 6.06
C TRP A 46 6.84 7.03 6.95
N ARG A 47 7.09 7.32 8.24
CA ARG A 47 6.10 7.89 9.15
C ARG A 47 5.51 9.19 8.60
N GLU A 48 6.35 10.12 8.14
CA GLU A 48 5.90 11.40 7.59
C GLU A 48 4.94 11.22 6.41
N TRP A 49 5.24 10.27 5.51
CA TRP A 49 4.38 9.97 4.37
C TRP A 49 3.09 9.26 4.77
N CYS A 50 3.16 8.27 5.67
CA CYS A 50 1.96 7.55 6.13
C CYS A 50 0.99 8.41 6.93
N ASN A 51 1.47 9.44 7.62
CA ASN A 51 0.62 10.38 8.37
C ASN A 51 0.15 11.58 7.54
N GLY A 52 0.65 11.75 6.31
CA GLY A 52 0.33 12.89 5.45
C GLY A 52 -0.77 12.57 4.43
N ALA A 53 -1.66 13.55 4.17
CA ALA A 53 -2.68 13.43 3.12
C ALA A 53 -2.02 13.43 1.72
N GLY A 54 -2.30 12.40 0.91
CA GLY A 54 -1.66 12.20 -0.40
C GLY A 54 -0.28 11.53 -0.35
N TYR A 55 0.05 10.83 0.75
CA TYR A 55 1.24 10.00 0.88
C TYR A 55 2.53 10.76 0.51
N ILE A 56 3.20 10.36 -0.58
CA ILE A 56 4.46 10.93 -1.05
C ILE A 56 4.31 12.38 -1.53
N LYS A 57 3.10 12.83 -1.91
CA LYS A 57 2.86 14.21 -2.33
C LYS A 57 3.23 15.23 -1.25
N THR A 58 3.17 14.83 0.01
CA THR A 58 3.56 15.65 1.16
C THR A 58 5.05 16.05 1.16
N ALA A 59 5.87 15.29 0.43
CA ALA A 59 7.31 15.48 0.29
C ALA A 59 7.70 16.32 -0.94
N PHE A 60 6.78 16.52 -1.89
CA PHE A 60 7.05 17.28 -3.11
C PHE A 60 7.37 18.74 -2.77
N GLY A 61 8.42 19.27 -3.40
CA GLY A 61 8.92 20.63 -3.16
C GLY A 61 9.65 20.82 -1.82
N LYS A 62 9.66 19.82 -0.92
CA LYS A 62 10.34 19.87 0.39
C LYS A 62 11.59 19.01 0.42
N SER A 63 11.41 17.70 0.28
CA SER A 63 12.50 16.72 0.28
C SER A 63 12.62 15.99 -1.05
N ILE A 64 11.57 16.03 -1.88
CA ILE A 64 11.55 15.52 -3.24
C ILE A 64 11.36 16.71 -4.17
N HIS A 65 12.43 17.10 -4.86
CA HIS A 65 12.40 18.22 -5.82
C HIS A 65 12.23 17.75 -7.27
N THR A 66 12.58 16.49 -7.55
CA THR A 66 12.43 15.88 -8.87
C THR A 66 11.60 14.62 -8.72
N HIS A 67 10.51 14.53 -9.48
CA HIS A 67 9.67 13.34 -9.57
C HIS A 67 9.07 13.22 -10.97
N PHE A 68 8.54 12.05 -11.31
CA PHE A 68 7.96 11.77 -12.64
C PHE A 68 6.54 11.22 -12.55
N TYR A 69 5.87 11.33 -11.39
CA TYR A 69 4.51 10.81 -11.19
C TYR A 69 3.50 11.39 -12.18
N ASP A 70 3.66 12.65 -12.52
CA ASP A 70 2.90 13.40 -13.52
C ASP A 70 3.33 13.09 -14.97
N ALA A 71 4.53 12.57 -15.20
CA ALA A 71 4.97 12.16 -16.53
C ALA A 71 4.43 10.78 -16.95
N LEU A 72 3.99 9.96 -15.99
CA LEU A 72 3.44 8.63 -16.26
C LEU A 72 2.04 8.77 -16.89
N SER A 73 1.90 8.22 -18.09
CA SER A 73 0.66 8.25 -18.88
C SER A 73 0.22 6.89 -19.40
N MET A 74 0.96 5.81 -19.08
CA MET A 74 0.53 4.46 -19.43
C MET A 74 -0.74 4.08 -18.64
N PRO A 75 -1.67 3.31 -19.23
CA PRO A 75 -2.76 2.70 -18.49
C PRO A 75 -2.24 1.86 -17.32
N ALA A 76 -2.98 1.84 -16.22
CA ALA A 76 -2.67 1.03 -15.06
C ALA A 76 -3.93 0.39 -14.47
N LEU A 77 -3.86 -0.91 -14.17
CA LEU A 77 -4.85 -1.63 -13.38
C LEU A 77 -4.46 -1.60 -11.90
N TRP A 78 -5.37 -1.10 -11.06
CA TRP A 78 -5.20 -1.05 -9.62
C TRP A 78 -6.24 -1.97 -8.95
N LEU A 79 -5.76 -3.06 -8.38
CA LEU A 79 -6.59 -4.07 -7.70
C LEU A 79 -6.49 -3.89 -6.19
N GLY A 80 -7.65 -3.72 -5.53
CA GLY A 80 -7.76 -3.68 -4.08
C GLY A 80 -8.78 -4.69 -3.57
N PHE A 81 -8.66 -5.03 -2.28
CA PHE A 81 -9.52 -6.03 -1.63
C PHE A 81 -10.14 -5.46 -0.35
N SER A 82 -11.38 -5.84 -0.08
CA SER A 82 -12.14 -5.34 1.08
C SER A 82 -11.59 -5.79 2.43
N ASP A 83 -10.77 -6.84 2.47
CA ASP A 83 -10.10 -7.34 3.67
C ASP A 83 -8.65 -6.85 3.81
N ASP A 84 -8.23 -5.88 2.98
CA ASP A 84 -6.96 -5.17 3.13
C ASP A 84 -7.15 -3.87 3.94
N ASP A 85 -6.69 -3.89 5.19
CA ASP A 85 -6.72 -2.73 6.06
C ASP A 85 -5.67 -1.65 5.69
N ILE A 86 -4.64 -2.00 4.91
CA ILE A 86 -3.55 -1.11 4.49
C ILE A 86 -3.93 -0.39 3.20
N ALA A 87 -4.11 -1.11 2.09
CA ALA A 87 -4.46 -0.55 0.79
C ALA A 87 -5.98 -0.52 0.57
N ASN A 88 -6.69 0.06 1.54
CA ASN A 88 -8.14 0.24 1.42
C ASN A 88 -8.49 1.22 0.29
N SER A 89 -9.78 1.26 -0.08
CA SER A 89 -10.28 2.07 -1.19
C SER A 89 -9.90 3.57 -1.10
N GLU A 90 -9.99 4.18 0.09
CA GLU A 90 -9.65 5.60 0.30
C GLU A 90 -8.15 5.85 0.08
N ASN A 91 -7.31 4.97 0.63
CA ASN A 91 -5.86 5.04 0.45
C ASN A 91 -5.45 4.85 -1.02
N MET A 92 -6.13 3.96 -1.75
CA MET A 92 -5.93 3.82 -3.19
C MET A 92 -6.29 5.11 -3.93
N ASP A 93 -7.41 5.76 -3.60
CA ASP A 93 -7.80 7.02 -4.25
C ASP A 93 -6.80 8.14 -3.98
N ASP A 94 -6.26 8.20 -2.76
CA ASP A 94 -5.19 9.13 -2.40
C ASP A 94 -3.91 8.89 -3.18
N MET A 95 -3.55 7.62 -3.40
CA MET A 95 -2.40 7.27 -4.23
C MET A 95 -2.61 7.59 -5.70
N ILE A 96 -3.78 7.29 -6.26
CA ILE A 96 -4.12 7.60 -7.65
C ILE A 96 -4.04 9.11 -7.91
N ARG A 97 -4.45 9.95 -6.95
CA ARG A 97 -4.33 11.42 -7.03
C ARG A 97 -2.89 11.94 -7.19
N VAL A 98 -1.87 11.12 -6.89
CA VAL A 98 -0.46 11.47 -7.11
C VAL A 98 -0.10 11.39 -8.60
N PHE A 99 -0.74 10.50 -9.37
CA PHE A 99 -0.46 10.25 -10.78
C PHE A 99 -1.46 10.99 -11.67
N THR A 100 -1.19 12.27 -11.96
CA THR A 100 -2.19 13.15 -12.60
C THR A 100 -2.52 12.80 -14.05
N ASN A 101 -1.59 12.17 -14.77
CA ASN A 101 -1.74 11.85 -16.20
C ASN A 101 -1.93 10.36 -16.48
N MET A 102 -1.96 9.51 -15.44
CA MET A 102 -2.06 8.06 -15.58
C MET A 102 -3.54 7.64 -15.64
N PRO A 103 -4.03 7.06 -16.75
CA PRO A 103 -5.38 6.51 -16.78
C PRO A 103 -5.44 5.24 -15.92
N VAL A 104 -6.14 5.32 -14.79
CA VAL A 104 -6.26 4.21 -13.83
C VAL A 104 -7.61 3.51 -13.95
N GLU A 105 -7.55 2.20 -14.17
CA GLU A 105 -8.66 1.30 -13.95
C GLU A 105 -8.59 0.75 -12.52
N LYS A 106 -9.42 1.28 -11.62
CA LYS A 106 -9.51 0.80 -10.23
C LYS A 106 -10.57 -0.29 -10.13
N ARG A 107 -10.22 -1.46 -9.61
CA ARG A 107 -11.16 -2.52 -9.21
C ARG A 107 -10.99 -2.84 -7.74
N PHE A 108 -12.10 -2.82 -7.01
CA PHE A 108 -12.13 -3.14 -5.59
C PHE A 108 -13.03 -4.36 -5.39
N LEU A 109 -12.45 -5.45 -4.89
CA LEU A 109 -13.05 -6.78 -4.93
C LEU A 109 -13.28 -7.32 -3.51
N ASN A 110 -14.27 -8.20 -3.34
CA ASN A 110 -14.42 -8.96 -2.10
C ASN A 110 -13.83 -10.36 -2.27
N PRO A 111 -12.96 -10.82 -1.36
CA PRO A 111 -12.44 -12.19 -1.39
C PRO A 111 -13.54 -13.26 -1.43
N GLU A 112 -14.66 -13.01 -0.75
CA GLU A 112 -15.79 -13.94 -0.66
C GLU A 112 -16.43 -14.23 -2.03
N ASP A 113 -16.38 -13.28 -2.97
CA ASP A 113 -16.89 -13.45 -4.33
C ASP A 113 -16.10 -14.52 -5.11
N PHE A 114 -14.90 -14.88 -4.62
CA PHE A 114 -13.99 -15.88 -5.20
C PHE A 114 -13.83 -17.13 -4.31
N GLY A 115 -14.73 -17.31 -3.32
CA GLY A 115 -14.64 -18.43 -2.38
C GLY A 115 -13.42 -18.38 -1.44
N LEU A 116 -12.85 -17.18 -1.25
CA LEU A 116 -11.71 -16.95 -0.35
C LEU A 116 -12.17 -16.28 0.92
N ASN A 117 -11.74 -16.81 2.07
CA ASN A 117 -12.03 -16.20 3.37
C ASN A 117 -11.09 -15.01 3.68
N HIS A 118 -9.90 -14.98 3.07
CA HIS A 118 -8.91 -13.92 3.32
C HIS A 118 -7.81 -13.87 2.24
N ILE A 119 -7.61 -12.70 1.65
CA ILE A 119 -6.45 -12.33 0.81
C ILE A 119 -5.57 -11.35 1.61
N GLY A 120 -6.14 -10.25 2.10
CA GLY A 120 -5.42 -9.17 2.77
C GLY A 120 -4.34 -8.53 1.88
N HIS A 121 -3.40 -7.82 2.50
CA HIS A 121 -2.44 -6.99 1.76
C HIS A 121 -1.45 -7.75 0.85
N MET A 122 -1.03 -8.96 1.23
CA MET A 122 0.14 -9.61 0.63
C MET A 122 -0.16 -10.88 -0.18
N ARG A 123 -1.37 -11.44 -0.09
CA ARG A 123 -1.61 -12.81 -0.59
C ARG A 123 -2.22 -12.87 -1.98
N TYR A 124 -2.39 -11.74 -2.66
CA TYR A 124 -2.92 -11.74 -4.02
C TYR A 124 -2.14 -12.70 -4.92
N PHE A 125 -0.81 -12.51 -5.05
CA PHE A 125 0.09 -13.42 -5.77
C PHE A 125 0.63 -14.59 -4.91
N SER A 126 -0.20 -15.16 -4.03
CA SER A 126 0.17 -16.40 -3.31
C SER A 126 -0.31 -17.65 -4.04
N SER A 127 0.47 -18.75 -3.93
CA SER A 127 0.08 -20.05 -4.48
C SER A 127 -1.26 -20.56 -3.91
N LYS A 128 -1.57 -20.22 -2.65
CA LYS A 128 -2.85 -20.57 -2.01
C LYS A 128 -4.04 -19.85 -2.64
N THR A 129 -3.88 -18.57 -2.97
CA THR A 129 -4.91 -17.80 -3.68
C THR A 129 -5.10 -18.35 -5.08
N ASN A 130 -4.01 -18.56 -5.83
CA ASN A 130 -4.08 -19.11 -7.19
C ASN A 130 -4.71 -20.51 -7.25
N ALA A 131 -4.42 -21.37 -6.27
CA ALA A 131 -4.98 -22.72 -6.23
C ALA A 131 -6.51 -22.75 -6.00
N LYS A 132 -7.08 -21.68 -5.42
CA LYS A 132 -8.51 -21.59 -5.10
C LYS A 132 -9.28 -20.68 -6.07
N ALA A 133 -8.67 -19.58 -6.47
CA ALA A 133 -9.24 -18.55 -7.32
C ALA A 133 -8.22 -18.16 -8.40
N PRO A 134 -7.87 -19.06 -9.34
CA PRO A 134 -6.94 -18.77 -10.42
C PRO A 134 -7.38 -17.60 -11.31
N GLU A 135 -8.69 -17.34 -11.39
CA GLU A 135 -9.28 -16.21 -12.10
C GLU A 135 -8.78 -14.84 -11.62
N LEU A 136 -8.35 -14.74 -10.36
CA LEU A 136 -7.73 -13.51 -9.85
C LEU A 136 -6.42 -13.24 -10.59
N TRP A 137 -5.53 -14.22 -10.69
CA TRP A 137 -4.27 -14.05 -11.42
C TRP A 137 -4.53 -13.85 -12.91
N GLN A 138 -5.50 -14.58 -13.46
CA GLN A 138 -5.91 -14.43 -14.85
C GLN A 138 -6.40 -13.01 -15.14
N MET A 139 -7.03 -12.32 -14.19
CA MET A 139 -7.44 -10.92 -14.35
C MET A 139 -6.26 -10.00 -14.68
N ALA A 140 -5.11 -10.20 -14.04
CA ALA A 140 -3.91 -9.42 -14.34
C ALA A 140 -3.34 -9.78 -15.72
N VAL A 141 -3.29 -11.07 -16.07
CA VAL A 141 -2.83 -11.55 -17.37
C VAL A 141 -3.70 -11.00 -18.50
N ASP A 142 -5.02 -11.15 -18.38
CA ASP A 142 -6.00 -10.67 -19.37
C ASP A 142 -5.92 -9.17 -19.56
N TRP A 143 -5.63 -8.41 -18.50
CA TRP A 143 -5.47 -6.97 -18.61
C TRP A 143 -4.22 -6.61 -19.42
N PHE A 144 -3.09 -7.30 -19.18
CA PHE A 144 -1.89 -7.12 -19.99
C PHE A 144 -2.13 -7.52 -21.46
N SER A 145 -2.83 -8.63 -21.70
CA SER A 145 -3.12 -9.11 -23.07
C SER A 145 -4.12 -8.24 -23.84
N LYS A 146 -4.93 -7.39 -23.17
CA LYS A 146 -5.83 -6.42 -23.81
C LYS A 146 -5.14 -5.11 -24.21
N GLY A 147 -3.95 -4.85 -23.66
CA GLY A 147 -3.18 -3.64 -23.90
C GLY A 147 -2.22 -3.73 -25.11
N GLU A 148 -2.16 -4.89 -25.77
CA GLU A 148 -1.62 -5.06 -27.13
C GLU A 148 -2.72 -4.79 -28.17
#